data_AF-A0A5K0VRV8-F1
#
_entry.id   AF-A0A5K0VRV8-F1
#
_cell.length_a   1.000
_cell.length_b   1.000
_cell.length_c   1.000
_cell.angle_alpha   90.00
_cell.angle_beta   90.00
_cell.angle_gamma   90.00
#
_symmetry.space_group_name_H-M   'P 1'
#
loop_
_entity.id
_entity.type
_entity.pdbx_description
1 polymer ?
#
loop_
_entity_poly.entity_id
_entity_poly.type
_entity_poly.pdbx_seq_one_letter_code
_entity_poly.pdbx_strand_id
1 'polypeptide(L)' 'HYIKLSEMEKNRKLNDLLDALDFNQVVIFVKSVSRAAELNKLLVECNFPSICIHSGMSQEE' A
#
# COMPACT_ATOMS: atom_id res chain seq x y z
N HIS A 1 13.05 -4.92 -10.41
CA HIS A 1 14.06 -4.57 -9.39
C HIS A 1 13.69 -5.20 -8.04
N TYR A 2 14.67 -5.54 -7.21
CA TYR A 2 14.47 -6.05 -5.85
C TYR A 2 15.31 -5.22 -4.88
N ILE A 3 14.76 -4.90 -3.71
CA ILE A 3 15.45 -4.14 -2.66
C ILE A 3 15.29 -4.92 -1.36
N LYS A 4 16.42 -5.27 -0.72
CA LYS A 4 16.43 -5.90 0.60
C LYS A 4 16.32 -4.82 1.67
N LEU A 5 15.27 -4.90 2.48
CA LEU A 5 14.96 -3.94 3.55
C LEU A 5 14.49 -4.69 4.79
N SER A 6 14.64 -4.08 5.96
CA SER A 6 13.92 -4.50 7.16
C SER A 6 12.43 -4.13 7.07
N GLU A 7 11.60 -4.79 7.86
CA GLU A 7 10.15 -4.50 7.88
C GLU A 7 9.83 -3.04 8.22
N MET A 8 10.60 -2.43 9.12
CA MET A 8 10.38 -1.05 9.57
C MET A 8 10.66 -0.01 8.46
N GLU A 9 11.51 -0.36 7.50
CA GLU A 9 11.91 0.55 6.41
C GLU A 9 10.92 0.52 5.24
N LYS A 10 10.07 -0.52 5.14
CA LYS A 10 9.21 -0.73 3.97
C LYS A 10 8.22 0.42 3.74
N ASN A 11 7.55 0.91 4.78
CA ASN A 11 6.55 1.96 4.64
C ASN A 11 7.17 3.28 4.15
N ARG A 12 8.31 3.65 4.74
CA ARG A 12 9.05 4.85 4.30
C ARG A 12 9.52 4.70 2.86
N LYS A 13 10.14 3.58 2.51
CA LYS A 13 10.63 3.37 1.15
C LYS A 13 9.51 3.30 0.12
N LEU A 14 8.36 2.76 0.49
CA LEU A 14 7.16 2.75 -0.34
C LEU A 14 6.69 4.18 -0.64
N ASN A 15 6.56 5.03 0.38
CA ASN A 15 6.20 6.44 0.19
C ASN A 15 7.20 7.16 -0.71
N ASP A 16 8.51 7.01 -0.45
CA ASP A 16 9.56 7.61 -1.29
C ASP A 16 9.44 7.17 -2.76
N LEU A 17 9.03 5.91 -3.01
CA LEU A 17 8.82 5.40 -4.37
C LEU A 17 7.53 5.94 -4.99
N LEU A 18 6.46 6.11 -4.20
CA LEU A 18 5.22 6.69 -4.68
C LEU A 18 5.37 8.18 -5.01
N ASP A 19 6.23 8.91 -4.30
CA ASP A 19 6.53 10.32 -4.59
C ASP A 19 7.45 10.49 -5.82
N ALA A 20 8.36 9.54 -6.04
CA ALA A 20 9.40 9.67 -7.08
C ALA A 20 9.01 9.09 -8.44
N LEU A 21 7.95 8.27 -8.51
CA LEU A 21 7.54 7.60 -9.73
C LEU A 21 6.27 8.23 -10.29
N ASP A 22 6.29 8.57 -11.58
CA ASP A 22 5.06 8.85 -12.32
C ASP A 22 4.35 7.54 -12.65
N PHE A 23 3.15 7.36 -12.11
CA PHE A 23 2.28 6.22 -12.41
C PHE A 23 0.83 6.67 -12.58
N ASN A 24 0.09 5.90 -13.37
CA ASN A 24 -1.35 6.11 -13.50
C ASN A 24 -2.12 5.35 -12.40
N GLN A 25 -1.71 4.11 -12.11
CA GLN A 25 -2.31 3.23 -11.09
C GLN A 25 -1.26 2.27 -10.54
N VAL A 26 -1.35 1.96 -9.24
CA VAL A 26 -0.42 1.05 -8.55
C VAL A 26 -1.22 0.02 -7.74
N VAL A 27 -0.76 -1.24 -7.78
CA VAL A 27 -1.30 -2.32 -6.95
C VAL A 27 -0.23 -2.76 -5.97
N ILE A 28 -0.56 -2.76 -4.68
CA ILE A 28 0.36 -3.14 -3.60
C ILE A 28 -0.13 -4.41 -2.93
N PHE A 29 0.67 -5.48 -3.01
CA PHE A 29 0.36 -6.75 -2.35
C PHE A 29 0.96 -6.80 -0.94
N VAL A 30 0.17 -7.23 0.03
CA VAL A 30 0.57 -7.41 1.42
C VAL A 30 0.21 -8.81 1.92
N LYS A 31 0.88 -9.26 2.99
CA LYS A 31 0.72 -10.63 3.49
C LYS A 31 -0.59 -10.92 4.23
N SER A 32 -1.33 -9.90 4.67
CA SER A 32 -2.51 -10.07 5.52
C SER A 32 -3.52 -8.94 5.35
N VAL A 33 -4.79 -9.26 5.63
CA VAL A 33 -5.91 -8.30 5.63
C VAL A 33 -5.64 -7.11 6.55
N SER A 34 -5.15 -7.36 7.77
CA SER A 34 -4.83 -6.28 8.73
C SER A 34 -3.82 -5.28 8.20
N ARG A 35 -2.80 -5.75 7.45
CA ARG A 35 -1.81 -4.86 6.86
C ARG A 35 -2.34 -4.08 5.67
N ALA A 36 -3.29 -4.66 4.93
CA ALA A 36 -3.93 -3.97 3.82
C ALA A 36 -4.74 -2.78 4.34
N ALA A 37 -5.54 -3.02 5.38
CA ALA A 37 -6.33 -1.98 6.04
C ALA A 37 -5.45 -0.86 6.62
N GLU A 38 -4.38 -1.22 7.36
CA GLU A 38 -3.48 -0.23 7.96
C GLU A 38 -2.71 0.58 6.89
N LEU A 39 -2.21 -0.08 5.84
CA LEU A 39 -1.53 0.62 4.75
C LEU A 39 -2.47 1.59 4.04
N ASN A 40 -3.71 1.18 3.76
CA ASN A 40 -4.71 2.05 3.15
C ASN A 40 -4.99 3.28 4.02
N LYS A 41 -5.10 3.10 5.34
CA LYS A 41 -5.26 4.23 6.27
C LYS A 41 -4.07 5.21 6.17
N LEU A 42 -2.84 4.69 6.20
CA LEU A 42 -1.63 5.52 6.08
C LEU A 42 -1.56 6.27 4.74
N LEU A 43 -1.93 5.62 3.63
CA LEU A 43 -1.94 6.26 2.31
C LEU A 43 -2.96 7.41 2.27
N VAL A 44 -4.18 7.19 2.77
CA VAL A 44 -5.21 8.23 2.85
C VAL A 44 -4.79 9.39 3.76
N GLU A 45 -4.15 9.12 4.91
CA GLU A 45 -3.62 10.15 5.82
C GLU A 45 -2.50 10.99 5.16
N CYS A 46 -1.73 10.38 4.26
CA CYS A 46 -0.74 11.07 3.42
C CYS A 46 -1.34 11.69 2.14
N ASN A 47 -2.68 11.82 2.06
CA ASN A 47 -3.42 12.37 0.92
C ASN A 47 -3.25 11.60 -0.40
N PHE A 48 -2.81 10.33 -0.36
CA PHE A 48 -2.84 9.45 -1.52
C PHE A 48 -4.24 8.82 -1.65
N PRO A 49 -4.90 8.97 -2.82
CA PRO A 49 -6.17 8.29 -3.06
C PRO A 49 -5.92 6.79 -3.17
N SER A 50 -6.39 6.01 -2.20
CA SER A 50 -6.24 4.55 -2.18
C SER A 50 -7.54 3.84 -1.84
N ILE A 51 -7.65 2.60 -2.32
CA ILE A 51 -8.71 1.66 -1.97
C ILE A 51 -8.07 0.37 -1.47
N CYS A 52 -8.67 -0.24 -0.46
CA CYS A 52 -8.22 -1.52 0.09
C CYS A 52 -9.14 -2.64 -0.40
N ILE A 53 -8.58 -3.66 -1.05
CA ILE A 53 -9.30 -4.87 -1.45
C ILE A 53 -8.71 -6.06 -0.70
N HIS A 54 -9.55 -6.82 0.02
CA HIS A 54 -9.10 -7.97 0.80
C HIS A 54 -10.17 -9.06 0.89
N SER A 55 -9.76 -10.27 1.27
CA SER A 55 -10.60 -11.48 1.31
C SER A 55 -11.76 -11.48 2.32
N GLY A 56 -11.98 -10.37 3.01
CA GLY A 56 -13.06 -10.20 3.99
C GLY A 56 -14.18 -9.28 3.49
N MET A 57 -14.03 -8.71 2.30
CA MET A 57 -15.07 -7.92 1.64
C MET A 57 -16.14 -8.83 1.08
N SER A 58 -17.35 -8.29 0.91
CA SER A 58 -18.40 -8.99 0.18
C SER A 58 -18.02 -9.10 -1.29
N GLN A 59 -18.48 -10.15 -1.97
CA GLN A 59 -18.14 -10.36 -3.38
C GLN A 59 -18.80 -9.32 -4.32
N GLU A 60 -19.88 -8.68 -3.87
CA GLU A 60 -20.63 -7.67 -4.63
C GLU A 60 -20.02 -6.26 -4.55
N GLU A 61 -19.01 -6.05 -3.68
CA GLU A 61 -18.24 -4.81 -3.55
C GLU A 61 -17.07 -4.70 -4.54
#